data_AF-A0A3C1PM83-F1
#
_entry.id   AF-A0A3C1PM83-F1
#
_cell.length_a   1.000
_cell.length_b   1.000
_cell.length_c   1.000
_cell.angle_alpha   90.00
_cell.angle_beta   90.00
_cell.angle_gamma   90.00
#
_symmetry.space_group_name_H-M   'P 1'
#
loop_
_entity.id
_entity.type
_entity.pdbx_description
1 polymer ?
#
loop_
_entity_poly.entity_id
_entity_poly.type
_entity_poly.pdbx_seq_one_letter_code
_entity_poly.pdbx_strand_id
1 'polypeptide(L)'
;MKRIPIFLILIIAFVSGFAQSDIPDLPTSPKAVIGTDAETGQQVKELYYVLKANPAIKHSEYRAFNLSDSLVKQGFYDKGKMHSTWMAYYNSEPYNLMYKGNYNQDAKVGVWTYYYNSPGKAKKEEINYNTSPLEQTKFHRNGSIEGRGTVTQQGNKFIETGKWTLYSTAGKIEAEGTFAGGNKTGEWTSYDASGNKKMIETYNNSGVLDGPKKFFTPAGDVDKTEFYIAGKLDRIEDKFTFLAEELDKLSKNANEQYKTFPVILSGEIAEINASIKNYSKETRTPENLKIGENLRDRFLFATNNFAKLTELNQSITASFAAIESKYKNFHGDVFESEMAANYKAKKEFESVSSVKLKLEKGELLINSIKVTDKRFVDLDANKKKIYEKLAEIEKYLKTDYPKIYNTEYTKIKLKSDSYFMLKTIDEKNIAANLLIPELETMANESAKIKQLDGELNNSSQIMDLYKNTYIPIYTNLAPLYDAAIKKFNGSMDISAKLADGASVMGYLKKIEVDFQSINNQVVAIKNKKLEFENAFKEDKENKYIYKRAGRLIEVYEEAYGLQQITTRKLSVGKEFIAMIDLFLGYKGKDNFELNEKLKEMVTTQEMKDAFGIKNPYPFPE
;
A
#
# COMPACT_ATOMS: atom_id res chain seq x y z
N MET A 1 -38.87 108.59 -3.79
CA MET A 1 -37.51 109.11 -3.55
C MET A 1 -36.81 108.28 -2.46
N LYS A 2 -35.87 107.40 -2.86
CA LYS A 2 -34.52 107.23 -2.29
C LYS A 2 -33.81 106.18 -3.16
N ARG A 3 -32.54 106.47 -3.47
CA ARG A 3 -31.80 106.08 -4.68
C ARG A 3 -31.19 104.68 -4.57
N ILE A 4 -31.14 103.95 -5.69
CA ILE A 4 -30.34 102.74 -5.90
C ILE A 4 -29.02 103.18 -6.59
N PRO A 5 -27.83 102.76 -6.12
CA PRO A 5 -26.57 103.16 -6.74
C PRO A 5 -26.28 102.35 -8.01
N ILE A 6 -26.00 103.07 -9.09
CA ILE A 6 -25.49 102.57 -10.36
C ILE A 6 -23.99 102.32 -10.20
N PHE A 7 -23.52 101.08 -10.39
CA PHE A 7 -22.11 100.78 -10.54
C PHE A 7 -21.71 100.96 -12.00
N LEU A 8 -20.89 101.97 -12.24
CA LEU A 8 -20.20 102.28 -13.50
C LEU A 8 -18.99 101.34 -13.63
N ILE A 9 -18.88 100.58 -14.73
CA ILE A 9 -17.62 99.91 -15.10
C ILE A 9 -16.93 100.79 -16.14
N LEU A 10 -15.76 101.31 -15.75
CA LEU A 10 -14.83 102.08 -16.56
C LEU A 10 -14.07 101.12 -17.49
N ILE A 11 -14.19 101.34 -18.81
CA ILE A 11 -13.29 100.76 -19.82
C ILE A 11 -12.16 101.76 -20.02
N ILE A 12 -10.92 101.35 -19.70
CA ILE A 12 -9.70 102.03 -20.14
C ILE A 12 -9.09 101.15 -21.24
N ALA A 13 -9.01 101.70 -22.45
CA ALA A 13 -8.22 101.17 -23.55
C ALA A 13 -6.87 101.91 -23.61
N PHE A 14 -5.78 101.16 -23.73
CA PHE A 14 -4.53 101.64 -24.33
C PHE A 14 -4.09 100.64 -25.40
N VAL A 15 -3.70 101.21 -26.54
CA VAL A 15 -3.49 100.66 -27.88
C VAL A 15 -2.17 99.86 -27.93
N SER A 16 -2.07 98.69 -28.58
CA SER A 16 -1.62 98.55 -29.99
C SER A 16 -1.43 97.06 -30.36
N GLY A 17 -1.84 96.66 -31.57
CA GLY A 17 -1.49 95.37 -32.19
C GLY A 17 -2.70 94.48 -32.52
N PHE A 18 -3.37 94.73 -33.65
CA PHE A 18 -4.40 93.83 -34.19
C PHE A 18 -3.78 92.57 -34.80
N ALA A 19 -4.05 91.41 -34.22
CA ALA A 19 -4.40 90.22 -34.99
C ALA A 19 -5.93 90.08 -34.94
N GLN A 20 -6.56 90.07 -36.10
CA GLN A 20 -8.00 89.99 -36.28
C GLN A 20 -8.46 88.54 -36.09
N SER A 21 -8.81 88.17 -34.85
CA SER A 21 -9.55 86.95 -34.54
C SER A 21 -10.25 87.10 -33.19
N ASP A 22 -11.57 87.04 -33.21
CA ASP A 22 -12.49 86.97 -32.07
C ASP A 22 -12.39 88.11 -31.05
N ILE A 23 -12.81 89.31 -31.46
CA ILE A 23 -13.40 90.24 -30.48
C ILE A 23 -14.68 89.54 -30.00
N PRO A 24 -14.81 89.13 -28.71
CA PRO A 24 -16.03 88.51 -28.23
C PRO A 24 -17.18 89.47 -28.48
N ASP A 25 -18.23 89.01 -29.18
CA ASP A 25 -19.41 89.82 -29.48
C ASP A 25 -20.04 90.24 -28.15
N LEU A 26 -19.81 91.49 -27.75
CA LEU A 26 -20.21 91.99 -26.45
C LEU A 26 -21.74 91.90 -26.35
N PRO A 27 -22.29 91.37 -25.24
CA PRO A 27 -23.73 91.27 -25.08
C PRO A 27 -24.38 92.66 -25.15
N THR A 28 -25.61 92.73 -25.67
CA THR A 28 -26.41 93.96 -25.66
C THR A 28 -26.79 94.36 -24.23
N SER A 29 -27.51 95.47 -24.03
CA SER A 29 -28.26 95.65 -22.78
C SER A 29 -29.24 94.47 -22.58
N PRO A 30 -29.51 94.05 -21.33
CA PRO A 30 -30.37 92.89 -21.08
C PRO A 30 -31.81 93.19 -21.51
N LYS A 31 -32.46 92.18 -22.11
CA LYS A 31 -33.89 92.21 -22.44
C LYS A 31 -34.69 91.59 -21.30
N ALA A 32 -35.79 92.25 -20.93
CA ALA A 32 -36.74 91.75 -19.94
C ALA A 32 -38.09 91.46 -20.62
N VAL A 33 -38.61 90.24 -20.50
CA VAL A 33 -39.89 89.82 -21.11
C VAL A 33 -40.66 88.89 -20.18
N ILE A 34 -41.98 88.79 -20.38
CA ILE A 34 -42.79 87.73 -19.76
C ILE A 34 -42.81 86.54 -20.72
N GLY A 35 -42.37 85.39 -20.25
CA GLY A 35 -42.31 84.12 -20.98
C GLY A 35 -42.95 82.97 -20.20
N THR A 36 -42.74 81.75 -20.68
CA THR A 36 -43.20 80.52 -20.02
C THR A 36 -42.02 79.56 -19.93
N ASP A 37 -41.71 79.08 -18.73
CA ASP A 37 -40.62 78.11 -18.54
C ASP A 37 -41.01 76.77 -19.17
N ALA A 38 -40.16 76.26 -20.06
CA ALA A 38 -40.43 75.08 -20.87
C ALA A 38 -40.49 73.77 -20.06
N GLU A 39 -39.90 73.72 -18.86
CA GLU A 39 -39.85 72.51 -18.03
C GLU A 39 -41.06 72.42 -17.08
N THR A 40 -41.53 73.58 -16.59
CA THR A 40 -42.60 73.68 -15.58
C THR A 40 -43.93 74.18 -16.13
N GLY A 41 -43.93 74.81 -17.31
CA GLY A 41 -45.12 75.44 -17.91
C GLY A 41 -45.57 76.72 -17.21
N GLN A 42 -44.80 77.24 -16.24
CA GLN A 42 -45.18 78.40 -15.45
C GLN A 42 -44.77 79.72 -16.12
N GLN A 43 -45.56 80.78 -15.94
CA GLN A 43 -45.19 82.12 -16.39
C GLN A 43 -44.02 82.67 -15.57
N VAL A 44 -43.02 83.21 -16.27
CA VAL A 44 -41.80 83.75 -15.68
C VAL A 44 -41.43 85.08 -16.31
N LYS A 45 -40.80 85.96 -15.53
CA LYS A 45 -40.11 87.15 -16.04
C LYS A 45 -38.69 86.74 -16.41
N GLU A 46 -38.36 86.70 -17.69
CA GLU A 46 -37.03 86.39 -18.17
C GLU A 46 -36.19 87.66 -18.30
N LEU A 47 -34.94 87.60 -17.86
CA LEU A 47 -33.89 88.61 -18.05
C LEU A 47 -32.71 87.93 -18.76
N TYR A 48 -32.42 88.34 -19.99
CA TYR A 48 -31.37 87.70 -20.78
C TYR A 48 -30.67 88.65 -21.72
N TYR A 49 -29.47 88.25 -22.11
CA TYR A 49 -28.66 88.93 -23.10
C TYR A 49 -28.82 88.26 -24.47
N VAL A 50 -28.64 89.03 -25.54
CA VAL A 50 -28.65 88.53 -26.93
C VAL A 50 -27.35 88.92 -27.62
N LEU A 51 -27.00 88.22 -28.70
CA LEU A 51 -25.89 88.60 -29.56
C LEU A 51 -26.15 89.97 -30.17
N LYS A 52 -25.15 90.84 -30.18
CA LYS A 52 -25.25 92.14 -30.86
C LYS A 52 -25.37 91.94 -32.36
N ALA A 53 -24.68 90.95 -32.92
CA ALA A 53 -24.79 90.57 -34.33
C ALA A 53 -26.16 90.00 -34.70
N ASN A 54 -26.88 89.37 -33.77
CA ASN A 54 -28.23 88.84 -34.00
C ASN A 54 -29.09 88.91 -32.73
N PRO A 55 -29.93 89.95 -32.57
CA PRO A 55 -30.75 90.14 -31.38
C PRO A 55 -31.84 89.09 -31.13
N ALA A 56 -32.03 88.11 -32.03
CA ALA A 56 -32.92 86.97 -31.84
C ALA A 56 -32.26 85.80 -31.08
N ILE A 57 -30.94 85.78 -30.98
CA ILE A 57 -30.17 84.68 -30.39
C ILE A 57 -29.75 85.04 -28.96
N LYS A 58 -30.21 84.27 -27.96
CA LYS A 58 -29.78 84.40 -26.55
C LYS A 58 -28.28 84.12 -26.43
N HIS A 59 -27.54 84.94 -25.70
CA HIS A 59 -26.10 84.76 -25.45
C HIS A 59 -25.69 85.47 -24.17
N SER A 60 -24.73 84.92 -23.42
CA SER A 60 -24.35 85.34 -22.07
C SER A 60 -25.41 84.98 -21.01
N GLU A 61 -25.39 85.67 -19.87
CA GLU A 61 -26.17 85.34 -18.69
C GLU A 61 -27.69 85.30 -18.94
N TYR A 62 -28.36 84.35 -18.29
CA TYR A 62 -29.81 84.20 -18.29
C TYR A 62 -30.30 84.09 -16.86
N ARG A 63 -31.36 84.83 -16.53
CA ARG A 63 -32.10 84.70 -15.27
C ARG A 63 -33.59 84.68 -15.57
N ALA A 64 -34.33 83.87 -14.83
CA ALA A 64 -35.78 83.86 -14.83
C ALA A 64 -36.29 84.03 -13.42
N PHE A 65 -37.30 84.86 -13.25
CA PHE A 65 -37.96 85.16 -12.00
C PHE A 65 -39.42 84.74 -12.06
N ASN A 66 -40.02 84.35 -10.95
CA ASN A 66 -41.47 84.22 -10.88
C ASN A 66 -42.15 85.61 -10.93
N LEU A 67 -43.50 85.65 -10.94
CA LEU A 67 -44.24 86.91 -11.00
C LEU A 67 -44.01 87.81 -9.77
N SER A 68 -43.60 87.22 -8.64
CA SER A 68 -43.24 87.88 -7.37
C SER A 68 -41.75 88.25 -7.27
N ASP A 69 -41.02 88.29 -8.40
CA ASP A 69 -39.61 88.71 -8.51
C ASP A 69 -38.58 87.82 -7.78
N SER A 70 -38.94 86.58 -7.46
CA SER A 70 -38.00 85.58 -6.90
C SER A 70 -37.32 84.80 -8.01
N LEU A 71 -35.99 84.60 -7.92
CA LEU A 71 -35.20 83.87 -8.92
C LEU A 71 -35.59 82.38 -8.95
N VAL A 72 -36.02 81.89 -10.12
CA VAL A 72 -36.43 80.49 -10.33
C VAL A 72 -35.52 79.72 -11.28
N LYS A 73 -34.73 80.41 -12.13
CA LYS A 73 -33.76 79.77 -13.03
C LYS A 73 -32.63 80.73 -13.35
N GLN A 74 -31.41 80.22 -13.47
CA GLN A 74 -30.28 80.98 -13.98
C GLN A 74 -29.29 80.09 -14.73
N GLY A 75 -28.53 80.68 -15.64
CA GLY A 75 -27.44 80.03 -16.36
C GLY A 75 -26.84 80.92 -17.43
N PHE A 76 -26.20 80.30 -18.43
CA PHE A 76 -25.58 81.01 -19.53
C PHE A 76 -26.02 80.41 -20.87
N TYR A 77 -26.26 81.28 -21.85
CA TYR A 77 -26.36 80.88 -23.25
C TYR A 77 -25.04 81.18 -23.96
N ASP A 78 -24.62 80.29 -24.84
CA ASP A 78 -23.63 80.57 -25.86
C ASP A 78 -24.29 80.37 -27.24
N LYS A 79 -24.45 81.47 -27.99
CA LYS A 79 -24.99 81.48 -29.36
C LYS A 79 -26.32 80.72 -29.50
N GLY A 80 -27.24 80.96 -28.56
CA GLY A 80 -28.60 80.43 -28.56
C GLY A 80 -28.74 79.10 -27.82
N LYS A 81 -27.63 78.49 -27.41
CA LYS A 81 -27.61 77.18 -26.75
C LYS A 81 -27.23 77.29 -25.29
N MET A 82 -27.81 76.48 -24.43
CA MET A 82 -27.46 76.41 -23.02
C MET A 82 -25.99 75.99 -22.87
N HIS A 83 -25.23 76.74 -22.08
CA HIS A 83 -23.81 76.52 -21.84
C HIS A 83 -23.45 76.81 -20.38
N SER A 84 -22.33 76.25 -19.91
CA SER A 84 -21.83 76.43 -18.53
C SER A 84 -22.85 75.98 -17.47
N THR A 85 -22.74 76.51 -16.25
CA THR A 85 -23.58 76.12 -15.11
C THR A 85 -24.99 76.67 -15.22
N TRP A 86 -25.96 75.77 -15.03
CA TRP A 86 -27.38 76.06 -14.93
C TRP A 86 -27.92 75.61 -13.58
N MET A 87 -28.79 76.45 -13.02
CA MET A 87 -29.44 76.24 -11.73
C MET A 87 -30.92 76.57 -11.85
N ALA A 88 -31.78 75.71 -11.32
CA ALA A 88 -33.19 75.99 -11.16
C ALA A 88 -33.59 75.86 -9.70
N TYR A 89 -34.62 76.61 -9.29
CA TYR A 89 -35.11 76.67 -7.93
C TYR A 89 -36.60 76.35 -7.91
N TYR A 90 -37.06 75.69 -6.84
CA TYR A 90 -38.48 75.44 -6.64
C TYR A 90 -39.25 76.75 -6.52
N ASN A 91 -40.35 76.90 -7.27
CA ASN A 91 -41.24 78.07 -7.20
C ASN A 91 -42.20 77.99 -6.00
N SER A 92 -41.64 77.81 -4.81
CA SER A 92 -42.35 77.75 -3.53
C SER A 92 -41.43 78.24 -2.42
N GLU A 93 -41.94 79.06 -1.50
CA GLU A 93 -41.11 79.57 -0.40
C GLU A 93 -40.80 78.48 0.65
N PRO A 94 -39.54 78.38 1.13
CA PRO A 94 -38.35 79.05 0.61
C PRO A 94 -37.87 78.41 -0.71
N TYR A 95 -37.44 79.27 -1.65
CA TYR A 95 -37.02 78.93 -3.02
C TYR A 95 -35.72 78.10 -3.04
N ASN A 96 -35.82 76.82 -2.69
CA ASN A 96 -34.69 75.91 -2.60
C ASN A 96 -34.17 75.50 -3.99
N LEU A 97 -32.87 75.23 -4.10
CA LEU A 97 -32.25 74.70 -5.31
C LEU A 97 -32.92 73.39 -5.71
N MET A 98 -33.46 73.31 -6.92
CA MET A 98 -34.13 72.15 -7.49
C MET A 98 -33.13 71.28 -8.27
N TYR A 99 -32.28 71.90 -9.08
CA TYR A 99 -31.15 71.21 -9.69
C TYR A 99 -30.01 72.18 -9.99
N LYS A 100 -28.82 71.61 -10.13
CA LYS A 100 -27.63 72.29 -10.65
C LYS A 100 -26.82 71.32 -11.50
N GLY A 101 -26.36 71.79 -12.65
CA GLY A 101 -25.47 71.03 -13.53
C GLY A 101 -24.91 71.90 -14.63
N ASN A 102 -24.06 71.33 -15.49
CA ASN A 102 -23.49 72.05 -16.62
C ASN A 102 -24.14 71.60 -17.93
N TYR A 103 -24.36 72.57 -18.82
CA TYR A 103 -24.64 72.32 -20.22
C TYR A 103 -23.40 72.61 -21.06
N ASN A 104 -23.21 71.83 -22.13
CA ASN A 104 -22.30 72.16 -23.22
C ASN A 104 -23.10 72.11 -24.52
N GLN A 105 -23.52 73.27 -25.03
CA GLN A 105 -24.28 73.38 -26.29
C GLN A 105 -25.58 72.56 -26.24
N ASP A 106 -26.44 72.85 -25.25
CA ASP A 106 -27.71 72.15 -24.93
C ASP A 106 -27.58 70.72 -24.38
N ALA A 107 -26.42 70.08 -24.47
CA ALA A 107 -26.20 68.76 -23.89
C ALA A 107 -25.84 68.87 -22.40
N LYS A 108 -26.55 68.14 -21.54
CA LYS A 108 -26.17 67.98 -20.13
C LYS A 108 -24.82 67.27 -20.05
N VAL A 109 -23.85 67.87 -19.36
CA VAL A 109 -22.51 67.31 -19.16
C VAL A 109 -22.13 67.31 -17.68
N GLY A 110 -21.24 66.39 -17.30
CA GLY A 110 -20.78 66.24 -15.92
C GLY A 110 -21.86 65.74 -14.97
N VAL A 111 -21.65 66.00 -13.68
CA VAL A 111 -22.58 65.60 -12.63
C VAL A 111 -23.69 66.64 -12.50
N TRP A 112 -24.92 66.16 -12.62
CA TRP A 112 -26.13 66.93 -12.35
C TRP A 112 -26.70 66.53 -11.00
N THR A 113 -26.81 67.51 -10.11
CA THR A 113 -27.41 67.31 -8.79
C THR A 113 -28.86 67.73 -8.82
N TYR A 114 -29.74 66.83 -8.39
CA TYR A 114 -31.18 67.04 -8.23
C TYR A 114 -31.52 66.98 -6.74
N TYR A 115 -32.38 67.89 -6.31
CA TYR A 115 -32.87 67.97 -4.94
C TYR A 115 -34.37 67.84 -4.97
N TYR A 116 -34.93 66.98 -4.12
CA TYR A 116 -36.37 66.74 -4.01
C TYR A 116 -36.83 67.07 -2.58
N ASN A 117 -37.81 67.98 -2.47
CA ASN A 117 -38.47 68.51 -1.25
C ASN A 117 -37.79 69.71 -0.53
N SER A 118 -38.65 70.63 -0.07
CA SER A 118 -38.40 71.93 0.60
C SER A 118 -37.68 71.84 1.98
N PRO A 119 -37.46 72.96 2.72
CA PRO A 119 -36.24 73.21 3.50
C PRO A 119 -35.98 72.16 4.60
N GLY A 120 -34.75 71.65 4.62
CA GLY A 120 -34.21 70.81 5.70
C GLY A 120 -34.37 69.29 5.56
N LYS A 121 -35.02 68.79 4.49
CA LYS A 121 -35.18 67.33 4.24
C LYS A 121 -35.10 66.93 2.77
N ALA A 122 -34.25 67.59 1.99
CA ALA A 122 -34.11 67.30 0.56
C ALA A 122 -33.53 65.89 0.34
N LYS A 123 -34.25 65.02 -0.37
CA LYS A 123 -33.62 63.86 -1.01
C LYS A 123 -32.71 64.40 -2.10
N LYS A 124 -31.45 63.97 -2.12
CA LYS A 124 -30.47 64.41 -3.10
C LYS A 124 -30.15 63.23 -4.00
N GLU A 125 -30.06 63.50 -5.29
CA GLU A 125 -29.62 62.53 -6.30
C GLU A 125 -28.60 63.21 -7.22
N GLU A 126 -27.61 62.45 -7.67
CA GLU A 126 -26.63 62.89 -8.65
C GLU A 126 -26.67 61.96 -9.85
N ILE A 127 -26.70 62.54 -11.05
CA ILE A 127 -26.63 61.82 -12.32
C ILE A 127 -25.35 62.24 -13.04
N ASN A 128 -24.48 61.28 -13.35
CA ASN A 128 -23.28 61.52 -14.12
C ASN A 128 -23.57 61.36 -15.61
N TYR A 129 -23.60 62.49 -16.33
CA TYR A 129 -23.82 62.51 -17.79
C TYR A 129 -22.56 62.21 -18.61
N ASN A 130 -21.40 62.01 -17.96
CA ASN A 130 -20.17 61.62 -18.64
C ASN A 130 -20.05 60.10 -18.83
N THR A 131 -21.00 59.31 -18.35
CA THR A 131 -20.99 57.85 -18.44
C THR A 131 -22.09 57.34 -19.36
N SER A 132 -21.85 56.19 -19.99
CA SER A 132 -22.84 55.47 -20.80
C SER A 132 -22.77 53.97 -20.45
N PRO A 133 -23.75 53.39 -19.72
CA PRO A 133 -24.99 54.03 -19.22
C PRO A 133 -24.75 55.14 -18.20
N LEU A 134 -25.78 55.96 -17.96
CA LEU A 134 -25.73 57.01 -16.94
C LEU A 134 -25.56 56.36 -15.56
N GLU A 135 -24.72 56.95 -14.72
CA GLU A 135 -24.57 56.54 -13.32
C GLU A 135 -25.39 57.46 -12.41
N GLN A 136 -26.13 56.86 -11.48
CA GLN A 136 -26.89 57.56 -10.46
C GLN A 136 -26.29 57.29 -9.08
N THR A 137 -26.17 58.33 -8.26
CA THR A 137 -25.94 58.23 -6.82
C THR A 137 -27.12 58.86 -6.08
N LYS A 138 -27.81 58.07 -5.27
CA LYS A 138 -28.89 58.51 -4.38
C LYS A 138 -28.32 58.72 -2.99
N PHE A 139 -28.79 59.74 -2.29
CA PHE A 139 -28.34 60.07 -0.95
C PHE A 139 -29.48 60.01 0.06
N HIS A 140 -29.18 59.43 1.22
CA HIS A 140 -30.01 59.51 2.41
C HIS A 140 -30.18 60.97 2.86
N ARG A 141 -31.18 61.22 3.71
CA ARG A 141 -31.43 62.56 4.26
C ARG A 141 -30.27 63.15 5.07
N ASN A 142 -29.38 62.31 5.61
CA ASN A 142 -28.18 62.74 6.34
C ASN A 142 -26.99 63.03 5.40
N GLY A 143 -27.16 62.92 4.08
CA GLY A 143 -26.12 63.13 3.08
C GLY A 143 -25.21 61.93 2.82
N SER A 144 -25.37 60.82 3.54
CA SER A 144 -24.69 59.56 3.20
C SER A 144 -25.27 58.95 1.92
N ILE A 145 -24.48 58.14 1.21
CA ILE A 145 -24.96 57.45 0.01
C ILE A 145 -26.02 56.43 0.42
N GLU A 146 -27.17 56.45 -0.25
CA GLU A 146 -28.26 55.45 -0.12
C GLU A 146 -28.06 54.32 -1.11
N GLY A 147 -27.68 54.65 -2.34
CA GLY A 147 -27.39 53.66 -3.37
C GLY A 147 -26.70 54.28 -4.55
N ARG A 148 -25.92 53.48 -5.26
CA ARG A 148 -25.30 53.87 -6.53
C ARG A 148 -25.38 52.75 -7.55
N GLY A 149 -25.56 53.10 -8.80
CA GLY A 149 -25.62 52.14 -9.90
C GLY A 149 -25.97 52.82 -11.22
N THR A 150 -26.23 51.99 -12.24
CA THR A 150 -26.56 52.51 -13.57
C THR A 150 -28.07 52.77 -13.72
N VAL A 151 -28.42 53.75 -14.57
CA VAL A 151 -29.80 54.08 -14.90
C VAL A 151 -29.98 54.31 -16.39
N THR A 152 -31.21 54.11 -16.86
CA THR A 152 -31.66 54.56 -18.17
C THR A 152 -32.67 55.69 -17.99
N GLN A 153 -32.54 56.76 -18.77
CA GLN A 153 -33.51 57.84 -18.76
C GLN A 153 -34.73 57.48 -19.64
N GLN A 154 -35.93 57.51 -19.07
CA GLN A 154 -37.20 57.37 -19.78
C GLN A 154 -38.08 58.59 -19.49
N GLY A 155 -38.18 59.50 -20.46
CA GLY A 155 -38.79 60.82 -20.26
C GLY A 155 -38.08 61.60 -19.15
N ASN A 156 -38.84 62.03 -18.15
CA ASN A 156 -38.33 62.79 -17.00
C ASN A 156 -37.94 61.89 -15.80
N LYS A 157 -37.88 60.56 -15.98
CA LYS A 157 -37.53 59.60 -14.91
C LYS A 157 -36.25 58.84 -15.25
N PHE A 158 -35.48 58.53 -14.21
CA PHE A 158 -34.35 57.61 -14.29
C PHE A 158 -34.79 56.26 -13.72
N ILE A 159 -34.66 55.20 -14.52
CA ILE A 159 -35.04 53.84 -14.15
C ILE A 159 -33.78 53.03 -13.90
N GLU A 160 -33.72 52.35 -12.76
CA GLU A 160 -32.58 51.54 -12.35
C GLU A 160 -32.34 50.38 -13.30
N THR A 161 -31.08 50.22 -13.71
CA THR A 161 -30.61 49.16 -14.59
C THR A 161 -29.23 48.71 -14.16
N GLY A 162 -28.79 47.50 -14.52
CA GLY A 162 -27.44 47.03 -14.27
C GLY A 162 -27.11 46.90 -12.78
N LYS A 163 -25.82 46.97 -12.44
CA LYS A 163 -25.34 46.72 -11.07
C LYS A 163 -25.65 47.88 -10.14
N TRP A 164 -26.09 47.54 -8.94
CA TRP A 164 -26.40 48.48 -7.87
C TRP A 164 -25.82 48.01 -6.55
N THR A 165 -25.33 48.98 -5.78
CA THR A 165 -24.93 48.79 -4.38
C THR A 165 -25.76 49.74 -3.53
N LEU A 166 -26.40 49.19 -2.51
CA LEU A 166 -27.22 49.90 -1.52
C LEU A 166 -26.46 49.98 -0.21
N TYR A 167 -26.56 51.13 0.46
CA TYR A 167 -25.81 51.46 1.64
C TYR A 167 -26.75 51.92 2.76
N SER A 168 -26.42 51.53 3.99
CA SER A 168 -27.04 52.04 5.22
C SER A 168 -26.75 53.52 5.42
N THR A 169 -27.49 54.18 6.31
CA THR A 169 -27.21 55.57 6.74
C THR A 169 -25.85 55.75 7.42
N ALA A 170 -25.22 54.64 7.84
CA ALA A 170 -23.86 54.59 8.40
C ALA A 170 -22.78 54.33 7.32
N GLY A 171 -23.16 54.19 6.05
CA GLY A 171 -22.24 53.98 4.92
C GLY A 171 -21.77 52.53 4.72
N LYS A 172 -22.28 51.57 5.48
CA LYS A 172 -22.01 50.14 5.26
C LYS A 172 -22.90 49.58 4.14
N ILE A 173 -22.37 48.69 3.32
CA ILE A 173 -23.15 48.00 2.27
C ILE A 173 -24.24 47.18 2.96
N GLU A 174 -25.49 47.40 2.56
CA GLU A 174 -26.64 46.61 3.02
C GLU A 174 -26.99 45.51 2.02
N ALA A 175 -26.93 45.84 0.73
CA ALA A 175 -27.21 44.89 -0.33
C ALA A 175 -26.56 45.31 -1.65
N GLU A 176 -26.29 44.33 -2.51
CA GLU A 176 -25.87 44.56 -3.88
C GLU A 176 -26.47 43.51 -4.81
N GLY A 177 -26.67 43.91 -6.06
CA GLY A 177 -27.26 43.05 -7.06
C GLY A 177 -27.51 43.79 -8.37
N THR A 178 -28.40 43.25 -9.19
CA THR A 178 -28.71 43.81 -10.50
C THR A 178 -30.16 44.28 -10.54
N PHE A 179 -30.41 45.43 -11.16
CA PHE A 179 -31.73 45.88 -11.56
C PHE A 179 -31.94 45.70 -13.06
N ALA A 180 -33.16 45.35 -13.47
CA ALA A 180 -33.62 45.41 -14.84
C ALA A 180 -34.99 46.08 -14.87
N GLY A 181 -35.07 47.24 -15.54
CA GLY A 181 -36.32 48.01 -15.64
C GLY A 181 -36.90 48.43 -14.30
N GLY A 182 -36.05 48.76 -13.32
CA GLY A 182 -36.46 49.15 -11.96
C GLY A 182 -36.72 47.98 -11.01
N ASN A 183 -36.72 46.73 -11.48
CA ASN A 183 -36.93 45.54 -10.65
C ASN A 183 -35.61 44.83 -10.34
N LYS A 184 -35.46 44.29 -9.13
CA LYS A 184 -34.35 43.40 -8.78
C LYS A 184 -34.37 42.17 -9.70
N THR A 185 -33.24 41.79 -10.26
CA THR A 185 -33.10 40.58 -11.07
C THR A 185 -31.80 39.85 -10.72
N GLY A 186 -31.78 38.53 -10.91
CA GLY A 186 -30.66 37.66 -10.58
C GLY A 186 -30.39 37.61 -9.08
N GLU A 187 -29.14 37.35 -8.72
CA GLU A 187 -28.71 37.24 -7.33
C GLU A 187 -28.54 38.62 -6.68
N TRP A 188 -29.13 38.75 -5.49
CA TRP A 188 -29.00 39.88 -4.59
C TRP A 188 -28.38 39.40 -3.29
N THR A 189 -27.19 39.92 -2.97
CA THR A 189 -26.49 39.61 -1.73
C THR A 189 -26.78 40.72 -0.72
N SER A 190 -27.13 40.36 0.50
CA SER A 190 -27.26 41.30 1.61
C SER A 190 -26.29 40.97 2.73
N TYR A 191 -25.90 42.02 3.46
CA TYR A 191 -24.85 41.98 4.46
C TYR A 191 -25.39 42.39 5.83
N ASP A 192 -24.77 41.88 6.89
CA ASP A 192 -25.06 42.28 8.26
C ASP A 192 -24.35 43.60 8.63
N ALA A 193 -24.60 44.09 9.85
CA ALA A 193 -23.97 45.32 10.33
C ALA A 193 -22.43 45.21 10.48
N SER A 194 -21.86 44.00 10.46
CA SER A 194 -20.42 43.74 10.51
C SER A 194 -19.79 43.61 9.11
N GLY A 195 -20.61 43.54 8.05
CA GLY A 195 -20.16 43.34 6.67
C GLY A 195 -20.08 41.88 6.24
N ASN A 196 -20.53 40.94 7.07
CA ASN A 196 -20.59 39.53 6.68
C ASN A 196 -21.82 39.28 5.81
N LYS A 197 -21.73 38.32 4.88
CA LYS A 197 -22.88 37.90 4.09
C LYS A 197 -23.97 37.39 5.03
N LYS A 198 -25.16 37.94 4.91
CA LYS A 198 -26.35 37.56 5.70
C LYS A 198 -27.22 36.60 4.90
N MET A 199 -27.54 36.96 3.65
CA MET A 199 -28.30 36.11 2.75
C MET A 199 -28.08 36.47 1.28
N ILE A 200 -28.30 35.50 0.40
CA ILE A 200 -28.42 35.67 -1.06
C ILE A 200 -29.83 35.32 -1.46
N GLU A 201 -30.48 36.19 -2.23
CA GLU A 201 -31.81 36.02 -2.79
C GLU A 201 -31.75 36.00 -4.32
N THR A 202 -32.49 35.09 -4.96
CA THR A 202 -32.56 35.02 -6.43
C THR A 202 -33.90 35.55 -6.91
N TYR A 203 -33.87 36.52 -7.83
CA TYR A 203 -35.06 37.13 -8.42
C TYR A 203 -35.14 36.86 -9.93
N ASN A 204 -36.33 36.64 -10.46
CA ASN A 204 -36.55 36.59 -11.91
C ASN A 204 -36.63 38.01 -12.52
N ASN A 205 -36.77 38.08 -13.85
CA ASN A 205 -36.82 39.34 -14.60
C ASN A 205 -38.01 40.26 -14.24
N SER A 206 -39.01 39.75 -13.54
CA SER A 206 -40.18 40.51 -13.08
C SER A 206 -40.04 41.00 -11.63
N GLY A 207 -38.92 40.74 -10.96
CA GLY A 207 -38.70 41.16 -9.56
C GLY A 207 -39.29 40.22 -8.51
N VAL A 208 -39.66 38.99 -8.90
CA VAL A 208 -40.23 38.00 -7.99
C VAL A 208 -39.15 37.00 -7.57
N LEU A 209 -39.12 36.62 -6.30
CA LEU A 209 -38.22 35.58 -5.78
C LEU A 209 -38.43 34.27 -6.53
N ASP A 210 -37.39 33.75 -7.18
CA ASP A 210 -37.47 32.58 -8.05
C ASP A 210 -36.08 31.94 -8.13
N GLY A 211 -35.92 30.79 -7.47
CA GLY A 211 -34.64 30.14 -7.23
C GLY A 211 -34.21 30.11 -5.75
N PRO A 212 -32.93 29.83 -5.47
CA PRO A 212 -32.45 29.63 -4.11
C PRO A 212 -32.34 30.94 -3.33
N LYS A 213 -32.75 30.89 -2.06
CA LYS A 213 -32.52 31.88 -1.02
C LYS A 213 -31.64 31.26 0.07
N LYS A 214 -30.39 31.69 0.14
CA LYS A 214 -29.36 31.11 1.03
C LYS A 214 -29.15 32.02 2.23
N PHE A 215 -29.16 31.45 3.43
CA PHE A 215 -28.80 32.12 4.68
C PHE A 215 -27.41 31.68 5.11
N PHE A 216 -26.62 32.60 5.62
CA PHE A 216 -25.23 32.35 6.00
C PHE A 216 -25.03 32.50 7.51
N THR A 217 -24.20 31.66 8.09
CA THR A 217 -23.73 31.79 9.48
C THR A 217 -22.75 32.98 9.59
N PRO A 218 -22.46 33.47 10.81
CA PRO A 218 -21.39 34.46 11.01
C PRO A 218 -20.01 34.01 10.52
N ALA A 219 -19.78 32.69 10.39
CA ALA A 219 -18.53 32.12 9.85
C ALA A 219 -18.48 32.10 8.31
N GLY A 220 -19.61 32.34 7.63
CA GLY A 220 -19.70 32.35 6.16
C GLY A 220 -20.19 31.05 5.53
N ASP A 221 -20.50 30.03 6.33
CA ASP A 221 -21.09 28.77 5.85
C ASP A 221 -22.60 28.92 5.58
N VAL A 222 -23.15 28.16 4.65
CA VAL A 222 -24.61 28.11 4.39
C VAL A 222 -25.30 27.42 5.55
N ASP A 223 -26.15 28.16 6.28
CA ASP A 223 -26.95 27.64 7.40
C ASP A 223 -28.21 26.93 6.90
N LYS A 224 -28.89 27.58 5.94
CA LYS A 224 -30.17 27.14 5.39
C LYS A 224 -30.32 27.62 3.94
N THR A 225 -30.88 26.77 3.09
CA THR A 225 -31.33 27.16 1.75
C THR A 225 -32.84 26.96 1.64
N GLU A 226 -33.55 28.01 1.25
CA GLU A 226 -34.96 27.95 0.88
C GLU A 226 -35.06 28.05 -0.64
N PHE A 227 -35.85 27.19 -1.28
CA PHE A 227 -36.09 27.25 -2.73
C PHE A 227 -37.45 27.88 -2.98
N TYR A 228 -37.50 28.89 -3.83
CA TYR A 228 -38.74 29.57 -4.23
C TYR A 228 -39.06 29.31 -5.70
N ILE A 229 -40.34 29.13 -6.02
CA ILE A 229 -40.86 29.08 -7.39
C ILE A 229 -41.95 30.14 -7.50
N ALA A 230 -41.74 31.14 -8.37
CA ALA A 230 -42.68 32.25 -8.58
C ALA A 230 -43.17 32.90 -7.26
N GLY A 231 -42.25 33.13 -6.32
CA GLY A 231 -42.50 33.79 -5.04
C GLY A 231 -43.07 32.89 -3.94
N LYS A 232 -43.35 31.61 -4.22
CA LYS A 232 -43.82 30.63 -3.23
C LYS A 232 -42.67 29.71 -2.78
N LEU A 233 -42.59 29.43 -1.49
CA LEU A 233 -41.63 28.48 -0.92
C LEU A 233 -41.95 27.05 -1.40
N ASP A 234 -40.99 26.39 -2.05
CA ASP A 234 -41.05 25.00 -2.53
C ASP A 234 -40.52 24.04 -1.46
N ARG A 235 -39.25 24.20 -1.05
CA ARG A 235 -38.60 23.36 -0.04
C ARG A 235 -37.54 24.10 0.76
N ILE A 236 -37.18 23.53 1.91
CA ILE A 236 -36.10 24.00 2.78
C ILE A 236 -35.05 22.89 2.90
N GLU A 237 -33.79 23.22 2.66
CA GLU A 237 -32.64 22.36 2.92
C GLU A 237 -31.83 22.99 4.07
N ASP A 238 -31.79 22.31 5.22
CA ASP A 238 -31.00 22.76 6.37
C ASP A 238 -30.29 21.62 7.11
N LYS A 239 -29.13 21.97 7.67
CA LYS A 239 -28.21 21.00 8.29
C LYS A 239 -28.78 20.33 9.53
N PHE A 240 -29.67 21.02 10.27
CA PHE A 240 -30.33 20.47 11.46
C PHE A 240 -31.32 19.37 11.11
N THR A 241 -32.15 19.59 10.09
CA THR A 241 -33.17 18.64 9.64
C THR A 241 -32.50 17.38 9.10
N PHE A 242 -31.47 17.56 8.26
CA PHE A 242 -30.65 16.44 7.78
C PHE A 242 -30.07 15.61 8.93
N LEU A 243 -29.40 16.27 9.88
CA LEU A 243 -28.76 15.59 11.02
C LEU A 243 -29.78 14.90 11.93
N ALA A 244 -30.93 15.52 12.16
CA ALA A 244 -32.01 14.95 12.97
C ALA A 244 -32.64 13.70 12.34
N GLU A 245 -32.77 13.67 11.02
CA GLU A 245 -33.23 12.48 10.27
C GLU A 245 -32.17 11.38 10.24
N GLU A 246 -30.90 11.74 10.07
CA GLU A 246 -29.79 10.79 10.06
C GLU A 246 -29.63 10.12 11.44
N LEU A 247 -29.67 10.89 12.53
CA LEU A 247 -29.62 10.36 13.90
C LEU A 247 -30.80 9.43 14.21
N ASP A 248 -32.00 9.72 13.73
CA ASP A 248 -33.18 8.85 13.91
C ASP A 248 -32.99 7.49 13.20
N LYS A 249 -32.49 7.53 11.96
CA LYS A 249 -32.17 6.31 11.19
C LYS A 249 -31.06 5.49 11.87
N LEU A 250 -29.97 6.14 12.26
CA LEU A 250 -28.83 5.49 12.92
C LEU A 250 -29.25 4.88 14.27
N SER A 251 -30.06 5.59 15.07
CA SER A 251 -30.57 5.07 16.34
C SER A 251 -31.47 3.86 16.16
N LYS A 252 -32.40 3.89 15.19
CA LYS A 252 -33.28 2.75 14.89
C LYS A 252 -32.48 1.52 14.44
N ASN A 253 -31.55 1.70 13.51
CA ASN A 253 -30.70 0.62 13.00
C ASN A 253 -29.85 0.01 14.12
N ALA A 254 -29.16 0.84 14.90
CA ALA A 254 -28.40 0.39 16.05
C ALA A 254 -29.29 -0.42 17.01
N ASN A 255 -30.42 0.13 17.44
CA ASN A 255 -31.33 -0.55 18.36
C ASN A 255 -31.88 -1.89 17.81
N GLU A 256 -32.00 -2.05 16.48
CA GLU A 256 -32.39 -3.31 15.86
C GLU A 256 -31.24 -4.33 15.83
N GLN A 257 -30.04 -3.92 15.41
CA GLN A 257 -28.85 -4.78 15.38
C GLN A 257 -28.42 -5.28 16.77
N TYR A 258 -28.53 -4.43 17.80
CA TYR A 258 -28.11 -4.81 19.15
C TYR A 258 -29.10 -5.70 19.90
N LYS A 259 -30.37 -5.82 19.46
CA LYS A 259 -31.34 -6.75 20.07
C LYS A 259 -30.89 -8.21 20.04
N THR A 260 -30.06 -8.57 19.06
CA THR A 260 -29.58 -9.94 18.86
C THR A 260 -28.24 -10.23 19.54
N PHE A 261 -27.64 -9.26 20.24
CA PHE A 261 -26.37 -9.41 20.95
C PHE A 261 -26.62 -9.61 22.46
N PRO A 262 -25.77 -10.34 23.21
CA PRO A 262 -25.96 -10.53 24.65
C PRO A 262 -26.24 -9.21 25.37
N VAL A 263 -27.18 -9.22 26.33
CA VAL A 263 -27.75 -8.14 27.18
C VAL A 263 -26.76 -7.05 27.67
N ILE A 264 -25.48 -7.33 27.56
CA ILE A 264 -24.34 -6.67 28.20
C ILE A 264 -23.79 -5.48 27.38
N LEU A 265 -24.14 -5.29 26.09
CA LEU A 265 -23.81 -4.06 25.33
C LEU A 265 -24.79 -2.89 25.55
N SER A 266 -25.80 -3.10 26.40
CA SER A 266 -26.85 -2.11 26.66
C SER A 266 -26.33 -0.80 27.25
N GLY A 267 -25.17 -0.80 27.93
CA GLY A 267 -24.57 0.39 28.55
C GLY A 267 -24.16 1.48 27.55
N GLU A 268 -23.30 1.16 26.58
CA GLU A 268 -22.80 2.16 25.62
C GLU A 268 -23.93 2.69 24.71
N ILE A 269 -24.88 1.83 24.32
CA ILE A 269 -26.06 2.24 23.54
C ILE A 269 -27.07 3.01 24.39
N ALA A 270 -27.24 2.67 25.68
CA ALA A 270 -28.07 3.45 26.59
C ALA A 270 -27.48 4.84 26.84
N GLU A 271 -26.15 4.96 26.95
CA GLU A 271 -25.47 6.26 27.07
C GLU A 271 -25.61 7.10 25.79
N ILE A 272 -25.46 6.48 24.62
CA ILE A 272 -25.68 7.16 23.33
C ILE A 272 -27.15 7.58 23.19
N ASN A 273 -28.10 6.71 23.51
CA ASN A 273 -29.55 6.99 23.49
C ASN A 273 -29.96 8.05 24.53
N ALA A 274 -29.34 8.05 25.72
CA ALA A 274 -29.53 9.10 26.72
C ALA A 274 -28.99 10.44 26.21
N SER A 275 -27.88 10.43 25.47
CA SER A 275 -27.32 11.62 24.86
C SER A 275 -28.20 12.17 23.72
N ILE A 276 -28.93 11.31 22.99
CA ILE A 276 -29.98 11.77 22.04
C ILE A 276 -31.05 12.60 22.76
N LYS A 277 -31.48 12.22 23.97
CA LYS A 277 -32.50 12.98 24.71
C LYS A 277 -32.09 14.42 25.00
N ASN A 278 -30.77 14.68 25.07
CA ASN A 278 -30.22 16.02 25.25
C ASN A 278 -30.10 16.81 23.93
N TYR A 279 -30.18 16.14 22.77
CA TYR A 279 -30.28 16.79 21.47
C TYR A 279 -31.74 17.17 21.20
N SER A 280 -32.08 18.44 21.42
CA SER A 280 -33.40 18.96 21.06
C SER A 280 -33.44 19.37 19.60
N LYS A 281 -34.33 18.73 18.82
CA LYS A 281 -34.65 19.11 17.42
C LYS A 281 -35.27 20.51 17.32
N GLU A 282 -35.76 21.04 18.44
CA GLU A 282 -36.49 22.32 18.49
C GLU A 282 -35.55 23.52 18.69
N THR A 283 -34.35 23.29 19.23
CA THR A 283 -33.43 24.37 19.61
C THR A 283 -32.23 24.42 18.65
N ARG A 284 -32.30 25.29 17.63
CA ARG A 284 -31.33 25.38 16.53
C ARG A 284 -30.11 26.23 16.86
N THR A 285 -29.28 25.79 17.81
CA THR A 285 -28.04 26.49 18.22
C THR A 285 -26.78 25.83 17.67
N PRO A 286 -25.69 26.57 17.37
CA PRO A 286 -24.42 25.98 16.94
C PRO A 286 -23.88 24.89 17.89
N GLU A 287 -24.09 25.06 19.20
CA GLU A 287 -23.73 24.06 20.20
C GLU A 287 -24.54 22.76 20.04
N ASN A 288 -25.84 22.86 19.80
CA ASN A 288 -26.69 21.68 19.55
C ASN A 288 -26.34 20.98 18.23
N LEU A 289 -25.92 21.73 17.21
CA LEU A 289 -25.43 21.14 15.96
C LEU A 289 -24.18 20.29 16.22
N LYS A 290 -23.22 20.82 16.98
CA LYS A 290 -21.99 20.10 17.37
C LYS A 290 -22.28 18.85 18.21
N ILE A 291 -23.26 18.93 19.12
CA ILE A 291 -23.74 17.77 19.88
C ILE A 291 -24.28 16.70 18.93
N GLY A 292 -25.11 17.09 17.95
CA GLY A 292 -25.65 16.16 16.97
C GLY A 292 -24.57 15.50 16.09
N GLU A 293 -23.56 16.24 15.64
CA GLU A 293 -22.43 15.71 14.86
C GLU A 293 -21.62 14.69 15.67
N ASN A 294 -21.29 15.02 16.93
CA ASN A 294 -20.63 14.09 17.83
C ASN A 294 -21.45 12.82 18.07
N LEU A 295 -22.79 12.94 18.18
CA LEU A 295 -23.68 11.79 18.32
C LEU A 295 -23.66 10.90 17.08
N ARG A 296 -23.71 11.50 15.90
CA ARG A 296 -23.64 10.79 14.62
C ARG A 296 -22.35 9.97 14.53
N ASP A 297 -21.21 10.57 14.85
CA ASP A 297 -19.92 9.88 14.81
C ASP A 297 -19.87 8.72 15.82
N ARG A 298 -20.43 8.90 17.02
CA ARG A 298 -20.55 7.81 18.02
C ARG A 298 -21.43 6.66 17.51
N PHE A 299 -22.55 6.94 16.84
CA PHE A 299 -23.41 5.91 16.25
C PHE A 299 -22.72 5.15 15.13
N LEU A 300 -22.03 5.85 14.23
CA LEU A 300 -21.28 5.24 13.14
C LEU A 300 -20.15 4.35 13.69
N PHE A 301 -19.42 4.83 14.70
CA PHE A 301 -18.39 4.05 15.37
C PHE A 301 -18.96 2.77 16.02
N ALA A 302 -20.07 2.89 16.75
CA ALA A 302 -20.74 1.74 17.38
C ALA A 302 -21.18 0.71 16.33
N THR A 303 -21.87 1.16 15.28
CA THR A 303 -22.37 0.31 14.18
C THR A 303 -21.23 -0.41 13.46
N ASN A 304 -20.13 0.28 13.14
CA ASN A 304 -18.98 -0.34 12.48
C ASN A 304 -18.29 -1.39 13.35
N ASN A 305 -18.24 -1.19 14.67
CA ASN A 305 -17.67 -2.17 15.59
C ASN A 305 -18.60 -3.38 15.81
N PHE A 306 -19.91 -3.22 15.64
CA PHE A 306 -20.87 -4.31 15.74
C PHE A 306 -20.62 -5.39 14.67
N ALA A 307 -20.40 -4.99 13.42
CA ALA A 307 -20.08 -5.92 12.34
C ALA A 307 -18.83 -6.75 12.66
N LYS A 308 -17.76 -6.08 13.12
CA LYS A 308 -16.50 -6.72 13.55
C LYS A 308 -16.71 -7.68 14.73
N LEU A 309 -17.49 -7.29 15.73
CA LEU A 309 -17.81 -8.15 16.88
C LEU A 309 -18.61 -9.39 16.47
N THR A 310 -19.53 -9.24 15.52
CA THR A 310 -20.33 -10.36 15.01
C THR A 310 -19.44 -11.38 14.28
N GLU A 311 -18.57 -10.91 13.40
CA GLU A 311 -17.60 -11.75 12.70
C GLU A 311 -16.64 -12.43 13.68
N LEU A 312 -16.13 -11.69 14.66
CA LEU A 312 -15.25 -12.21 15.70
C LEU A 312 -15.95 -13.31 16.54
N ASN A 313 -17.20 -13.10 16.94
CA ASN A 313 -18.00 -14.09 17.67
C ASN A 313 -18.22 -15.37 16.85
N GLN A 314 -18.58 -15.23 15.57
CA GLN A 314 -18.74 -16.36 14.67
C GLN A 314 -17.43 -17.13 14.51
N SER A 315 -16.33 -16.41 14.34
CA SER A 315 -14.98 -16.98 14.22
C SER A 315 -14.56 -17.73 15.48
N ILE A 316 -14.77 -17.15 16.68
CA ILE A 316 -14.50 -17.81 17.97
C ILE A 316 -15.35 -19.07 18.08
N THR A 317 -16.65 -18.99 17.80
CA THR A 317 -17.58 -20.12 17.90
C THR A 317 -17.20 -21.26 16.94
N ALA A 318 -16.96 -20.93 15.68
CA ALA A 318 -16.53 -21.90 14.67
C ALA A 318 -15.19 -22.54 15.03
N SER A 319 -14.23 -21.74 15.54
CA SER A 319 -12.91 -22.25 15.94
C SER A 319 -13.00 -23.18 17.14
N PHE A 320 -13.81 -22.84 18.16
CA PHE A 320 -14.07 -23.73 19.29
C PHE A 320 -14.75 -25.04 18.83
N ALA A 321 -15.76 -24.96 17.97
CA ALA A 321 -16.45 -26.13 17.43
C ALA A 321 -15.50 -27.02 16.60
N ALA A 322 -14.61 -26.42 15.81
CA ALA A 322 -13.61 -27.12 15.01
C ALA A 322 -12.60 -27.85 15.92
N ILE A 323 -12.07 -27.16 16.94
CA ILE A 323 -11.18 -27.75 17.96
C ILE A 323 -11.91 -28.89 18.69
N GLU A 324 -13.11 -28.66 19.23
CA GLU A 324 -13.91 -29.70 19.90
C GLU A 324 -14.11 -30.91 18.99
N SER A 325 -14.59 -30.71 17.76
CA SER A 325 -14.83 -31.79 16.81
C SER A 325 -13.57 -32.58 16.46
N LYS A 326 -12.43 -31.89 16.32
CA LYS A 326 -11.14 -32.50 15.95
C LYS A 326 -10.56 -33.34 17.09
N TYR A 327 -10.76 -32.92 18.34
CA TYR A 327 -10.07 -33.51 19.49
C TYR A 327 -10.90 -34.48 20.33
N LYS A 328 -12.23 -34.46 20.21
CA LYS A 328 -13.17 -35.30 20.97
C LYS A 328 -12.94 -36.81 20.85
N ASN A 329 -12.22 -37.28 19.83
CA ASN A 329 -12.00 -38.70 19.58
C ASN A 329 -10.60 -39.23 19.94
N PHE A 330 -9.58 -38.37 20.14
CA PHE A 330 -8.18 -38.81 20.19
C PHE A 330 -7.36 -38.32 21.38
N HIS A 331 -7.82 -37.28 22.09
CA HIS A 331 -7.09 -36.63 23.17
C HIS A 331 -7.98 -36.28 24.37
N GLY A 332 -9.09 -37.00 24.57
CA GLY A 332 -10.08 -36.69 25.59
C GLY A 332 -9.51 -36.61 27.02
N ASP A 333 -8.43 -37.33 27.30
CA ASP A 333 -7.71 -37.36 28.56
C ASP A 333 -6.94 -36.06 28.87
N VAL A 334 -6.51 -35.32 27.84
CA VAL A 334 -5.81 -34.03 27.99
C VAL A 334 -6.63 -32.83 27.48
N PHE A 335 -7.75 -33.10 26.80
CA PHE A 335 -8.57 -32.08 26.16
C PHE A 335 -9.15 -31.08 27.16
N GLU A 336 -9.76 -31.57 28.25
CA GLU A 336 -10.41 -30.71 29.25
C GLU A 336 -9.41 -29.83 30.00
N SER A 337 -8.24 -30.37 30.37
CA SER A 337 -7.21 -29.63 31.08
C SER A 337 -6.55 -28.56 30.20
N GLU A 338 -6.28 -28.86 28.93
CA GLU A 338 -5.63 -27.93 28.00
C GLU A 338 -6.58 -26.84 27.49
N MET A 339 -7.88 -27.13 27.38
CA MET A 339 -8.89 -26.14 26.99
C MET A 339 -9.37 -25.26 28.15
N ALA A 340 -9.03 -25.60 29.41
CA ALA A 340 -9.47 -24.85 30.59
C ALA A 340 -9.16 -23.34 30.51
N ALA A 341 -7.96 -22.98 30.03
CA ALA A 341 -7.56 -21.59 29.83
C ALA A 341 -8.41 -20.90 28.75
N ASN A 342 -8.67 -21.60 27.63
CA ASN A 342 -9.53 -21.09 26.56
C ASN A 342 -10.98 -20.92 27.04
N TYR A 343 -11.53 -21.85 27.81
CA TYR A 343 -12.87 -21.72 28.38
C TYR A 343 -12.97 -20.56 29.39
N LYS A 344 -11.93 -20.37 30.21
CA LYS A 344 -11.85 -19.22 31.11
C LYS A 344 -11.82 -17.90 30.32
N ALA A 345 -10.97 -17.81 29.30
CA ALA A 345 -10.89 -16.63 28.43
C ALA A 345 -12.19 -16.39 27.66
N LYS A 346 -12.88 -17.44 27.21
CA LYS A 346 -14.22 -17.37 26.61
C LYS A 346 -15.24 -16.77 27.58
N LYS A 347 -15.29 -17.25 28.82
CA LYS A 347 -16.17 -16.70 29.86
C LYS A 347 -15.86 -15.23 30.18
N GLU A 348 -14.58 -14.85 30.20
CA GLU A 348 -14.15 -13.46 30.37
C GLU A 348 -14.51 -12.58 29.18
N PHE A 349 -14.48 -13.09 27.96
CA PHE A 349 -14.94 -12.39 26.77
C PHE A 349 -16.46 -12.21 26.75
N GLU A 350 -17.21 -13.25 27.13
CA GLU A 350 -18.67 -13.23 27.19
C GLU A 350 -19.19 -12.19 28.21
N SER A 351 -18.49 -12.02 29.34
CA SER A 351 -18.90 -11.13 30.44
C SER A 351 -18.62 -9.63 30.25
N VAL A 352 -17.83 -9.23 29.24
CA VAL A 352 -17.49 -7.81 29.01
C VAL A 352 -18.63 -7.05 28.30
N SER A 353 -18.90 -5.83 28.79
CA SER A 353 -19.92 -4.88 28.29
C SER A 353 -19.43 -3.77 27.39
N SER A 354 -18.16 -3.38 27.48
CA SER A 354 -17.62 -2.38 26.57
C SER A 354 -17.28 -3.02 25.23
N VAL A 355 -17.72 -2.41 24.12
CA VAL A 355 -17.39 -2.87 22.77
C VAL A 355 -15.88 -2.92 22.56
N LYS A 356 -15.15 -1.90 23.01
CA LYS A 356 -13.69 -1.81 22.85
C LYS A 356 -12.98 -2.95 23.58
N LEU A 357 -13.28 -3.14 24.86
CA LEU A 357 -12.63 -4.18 25.66
C LEU A 357 -13.05 -5.58 25.22
N LYS A 358 -14.27 -5.73 24.69
CA LYS A 358 -14.76 -7.01 24.15
C LYS A 358 -13.98 -7.41 22.90
N LEU A 359 -13.72 -6.47 21.98
CA LEU A 359 -12.86 -6.70 20.81
C LEU A 359 -11.46 -7.15 21.25
N GLU A 360 -10.82 -6.42 22.17
CA GLU A 360 -9.48 -6.75 22.67
C GLU A 360 -9.42 -8.16 23.29
N LYS A 361 -10.38 -8.50 24.17
CA LYS A 361 -10.44 -9.84 24.76
C LYS A 361 -10.73 -10.94 23.74
N GLY A 362 -11.53 -10.65 22.72
CA GLY A 362 -11.85 -11.61 21.66
C GLY A 362 -10.64 -11.90 20.77
N GLU A 363 -9.81 -10.89 20.49
CA GLU A 363 -8.54 -11.06 19.77
C GLU A 363 -7.53 -11.88 20.58
N LEU A 364 -7.43 -11.63 21.88
CA LEU A 364 -6.58 -12.45 22.75
C LEU A 364 -7.06 -13.90 22.80
N LEU A 365 -8.38 -14.11 22.88
CA LEU A 365 -8.99 -15.43 22.86
C LEU A 365 -8.72 -16.16 21.54
N ILE A 366 -8.91 -15.51 20.37
CA ILE A 366 -8.66 -16.18 19.08
C ILE A 366 -7.18 -16.56 18.93
N ASN A 367 -6.26 -15.74 19.43
CA ASN A 367 -4.84 -16.08 19.42
C ASN A 367 -4.54 -17.27 20.33
N SER A 368 -5.14 -17.33 21.52
CA SER A 368 -5.03 -18.48 22.43
C SER A 368 -5.55 -19.76 21.77
N ILE A 369 -6.72 -19.71 21.13
CA ILE A 369 -7.32 -20.82 20.38
C ILE A 369 -6.37 -21.32 19.28
N LYS A 370 -5.79 -20.40 18.49
CA LYS A 370 -4.83 -20.75 17.41
C LYS A 370 -3.59 -21.45 17.95
N VAL A 371 -3.05 -20.97 19.07
CA VAL A 371 -1.89 -21.60 19.73
C VAL A 371 -2.26 -23.02 20.19
N THR A 372 -3.42 -23.20 20.80
CA THR A 372 -3.92 -24.52 21.20
C THR A 372 -4.08 -25.44 19.99
N ASP A 373 -4.74 -25.00 18.91
CA ASP A 373 -4.92 -25.83 17.71
C ASP A 373 -3.58 -26.27 17.11
N LYS A 374 -2.60 -25.37 17.06
CA LYS A 374 -1.24 -25.71 16.58
C LYS A 374 -0.59 -26.78 17.45
N ARG A 375 -0.61 -26.63 18.79
CA ARG A 375 -0.02 -27.60 19.73
C ARG A 375 -0.57 -29.02 19.52
N PHE A 376 -1.87 -29.12 19.25
CA PHE A 376 -2.51 -30.39 18.96
C PHE A 376 -2.17 -30.95 17.56
N VAL A 377 -2.05 -30.10 16.52
CA VAL A 377 -1.58 -30.55 15.20
C VAL A 377 -0.17 -31.15 15.31
N ASP A 378 0.72 -30.46 16.02
CA ASP A 378 2.08 -30.93 16.25
C ASP A 378 2.09 -32.27 17.01
N LEU A 379 1.19 -32.44 17.98
CA LEU A 379 1.05 -33.69 18.73
C LEU A 379 0.68 -34.88 17.85
N ASP A 380 -0.30 -34.73 16.97
CA ASP A 380 -0.75 -35.81 16.07
C ASP A 380 0.35 -36.21 15.07
N ALA A 381 1.02 -35.20 14.50
CA ALA A 381 2.16 -35.42 13.61
C ALA A 381 3.31 -36.15 14.31
N ASN A 382 3.65 -35.74 15.54
CA ASN A 382 4.69 -36.38 16.36
C ASN A 382 4.34 -37.83 16.69
N LYS A 383 3.09 -38.09 17.10
CA LYS A 383 2.58 -39.44 17.38
C LYS A 383 2.73 -40.34 16.15
N LYS A 384 2.27 -39.87 14.99
CA LYS A 384 2.39 -40.61 13.72
C LYS A 384 3.84 -40.94 13.40
N LYS A 385 4.74 -39.94 13.48
CA LYS A 385 6.17 -40.10 13.18
C LYS A 385 6.84 -41.13 14.10
N ILE A 386 6.53 -41.08 15.39
CA ILE A 386 7.05 -42.05 16.38
C ILE A 386 6.59 -43.47 16.03
N TYR A 387 5.30 -43.69 15.73
CA TYR A 387 4.79 -45.01 15.36
C TYR A 387 5.42 -45.55 14.07
N GLU A 388 5.51 -44.71 13.04
CA GLU A 388 6.10 -45.10 11.75
C GLU A 388 7.56 -45.53 11.92
N LYS A 389 8.35 -44.77 12.67
CA LYS A 389 9.77 -45.11 12.92
C LYS A 389 9.94 -46.34 13.79
N LEU A 390 9.13 -46.51 14.83
CA LEU A 390 9.16 -47.75 15.63
C LEU A 390 8.83 -48.98 14.77
N ALA A 391 7.80 -48.90 13.91
CA ALA A 391 7.43 -50.00 13.04
C ALA A 391 8.53 -50.34 12.02
N GLU A 392 9.21 -49.32 11.47
CA GLU A 392 10.37 -49.48 10.59
C GLU A 392 11.51 -50.26 11.27
N ILE A 393 11.86 -49.85 12.50
CA ILE A 393 12.93 -50.48 13.29
C ILE A 393 12.54 -51.91 13.70
N GLU A 394 11.32 -52.10 14.23
CA GLU A 394 10.84 -53.40 14.74
C GLU A 394 10.81 -54.47 13.66
N LYS A 395 10.28 -54.13 12.46
CA LYS A 395 10.10 -55.07 11.36
C LYS A 395 11.39 -55.82 11.00
N TYR A 396 12.53 -55.15 11.11
CA TYR A 396 13.83 -55.69 10.75
C TYR A 396 14.56 -56.31 11.95
N LEU A 397 14.68 -55.56 13.05
CA LEU A 397 15.51 -56.01 14.17
C LEU A 397 14.95 -57.23 14.91
N LYS A 398 13.62 -57.37 14.97
CA LYS A 398 12.98 -58.44 15.77
C LYS A 398 13.31 -59.84 15.25
N THR A 399 13.32 -60.01 13.93
CA THR A 399 13.56 -61.30 13.29
C THR A 399 15.05 -61.55 13.10
N ASP A 400 15.76 -60.56 12.54
CA ASP A 400 17.11 -60.77 12.02
C ASP A 400 18.19 -60.45 13.08
N TYR A 401 17.88 -59.62 14.09
CA TYR A 401 18.82 -59.17 15.13
C TYR A 401 18.22 -59.17 16.55
N PRO A 402 17.75 -60.32 17.05
CA PRO A 402 17.01 -60.40 18.32
C PRO A 402 17.78 -59.88 19.54
N LYS A 403 19.12 -59.89 19.52
CA LYS A 403 19.94 -59.29 20.60
C LYS A 403 19.79 -57.78 20.65
N ILE A 404 19.99 -57.09 19.52
CA ILE A 404 19.84 -55.63 19.39
C ILE A 404 18.40 -55.23 19.71
N TYR A 405 17.42 -56.02 19.24
CA TYR A 405 16.02 -55.82 19.57
C TYR A 405 15.79 -55.84 21.09
N ASN A 406 16.30 -56.86 21.79
CA ASN A 406 16.10 -57.00 23.23
C ASN A 406 16.89 -55.97 24.06
N THR A 407 17.98 -55.39 23.55
CA THR A 407 18.85 -54.45 24.29
C THR A 407 18.53 -52.99 24.01
N GLU A 408 18.44 -52.58 22.75
CA GLU A 408 18.32 -51.18 22.35
C GLU A 408 16.89 -50.82 21.94
N TYR A 409 16.24 -51.63 21.10
CA TYR A 409 14.87 -51.34 20.66
C TYR A 409 13.90 -51.36 21.86
N THR A 410 14.00 -52.32 22.77
CA THR A 410 13.14 -52.33 23.96
C THR A 410 13.32 -51.06 24.81
N LYS A 411 14.55 -50.51 24.92
CA LYS A 411 14.79 -49.25 25.64
C LYS A 411 14.16 -48.05 24.93
N ILE A 412 14.33 -47.93 23.61
CA ILE A 412 13.71 -46.84 22.84
C ILE A 412 12.17 -46.95 22.88
N LYS A 413 11.65 -48.19 22.86
CA LYS A 413 10.23 -48.48 22.98
C LYS A 413 9.68 -48.05 24.35
N LEU A 414 10.39 -48.33 25.44
CA LEU A 414 10.01 -47.84 26.79
C LEU A 414 9.99 -46.30 26.88
N LYS A 415 10.95 -45.61 26.26
CA LYS A 415 10.92 -44.14 26.17
C LYS A 415 9.69 -43.65 25.38
N SER A 416 9.37 -44.32 24.27
CA SER A 416 8.17 -44.02 23.49
C SER A 416 6.88 -44.29 24.28
N ASP A 417 6.80 -45.38 25.02
CA ASP A 417 5.63 -45.69 25.85
C ASP A 417 5.48 -44.64 26.96
N SER A 418 6.59 -44.19 27.55
CA SER A 418 6.59 -43.07 28.51
C SER A 418 6.04 -41.77 27.92
N TYR A 419 6.37 -41.43 26.67
CA TYR A 419 5.79 -40.28 25.95
C TYR A 419 4.25 -40.37 25.89
N PHE A 420 3.70 -41.57 25.66
CA PHE A 420 2.26 -41.76 25.62
C PHE A 420 1.58 -41.61 26.99
N MET A 421 2.31 -41.81 28.09
CA MET A 421 1.82 -41.66 29.46
C MET A 421 1.82 -40.20 29.98
N LEU A 422 2.49 -39.27 29.29
CA LEU A 422 2.52 -37.85 29.67
C LEU A 422 1.12 -37.22 29.62
N LYS A 423 0.84 -36.25 30.50
CA LYS A 423 -0.50 -35.69 30.72
C LYS A 423 -0.75 -34.33 30.06
N THR A 424 0.29 -33.67 29.55
CA THR A 424 0.15 -32.39 28.85
C THR A 424 0.72 -32.47 27.45
N ILE A 425 0.22 -31.62 26.55
CA ILE A 425 0.67 -31.60 25.16
C ILE A 425 2.09 -31.04 25.06
N ASP A 426 2.44 -30.06 25.91
CA ASP A 426 3.78 -29.49 25.93
C ASP A 426 4.83 -30.50 26.38
N GLU A 427 4.57 -31.25 27.45
CA GLU A 427 5.47 -32.33 27.88
C GLU A 427 5.65 -33.35 26.75
N LYS A 428 4.55 -33.75 26.08
CA LYS A 428 4.62 -34.65 24.93
C LYS A 428 5.48 -34.05 23.82
N ASN A 429 5.21 -32.84 23.37
CA ASN A 429 5.97 -32.22 22.28
C ASN A 429 7.46 -32.04 22.63
N ILE A 430 7.79 -31.68 23.88
CA ILE A 430 9.18 -31.64 24.35
C ILE A 430 9.83 -33.02 24.30
N ALA A 431 9.15 -34.06 24.81
CA ALA A 431 9.66 -35.42 24.77
C ALA A 431 9.81 -35.96 23.33
N ALA A 432 8.89 -35.61 22.43
CA ALA A 432 8.96 -35.95 21.01
C ALA A 432 10.18 -35.32 20.33
N ASN A 433 10.48 -34.04 20.61
CA ASN A 433 11.64 -33.36 20.05
C ASN A 433 12.98 -34.00 20.46
N LEU A 434 13.02 -34.69 21.60
CA LEU A 434 14.19 -35.47 22.02
C LEU A 434 14.18 -36.89 21.44
N LEU A 435 13.03 -37.55 21.40
CA LEU A 435 12.90 -38.95 21.00
C LEU A 435 12.95 -39.16 19.48
N ILE A 436 12.35 -38.27 18.69
CA ILE A 436 12.26 -38.41 17.23
C ILE A 436 13.64 -38.48 16.57
N PRO A 437 14.61 -37.59 16.88
CA PRO A 437 15.96 -37.69 16.31
C PRO A 437 16.67 -39.01 16.67
N GLU A 438 16.48 -39.51 17.89
CA GLU A 438 17.00 -40.83 18.31
C GLU A 438 16.38 -41.94 17.45
N LEU A 439 15.06 -41.93 17.25
CA LEU A 439 14.35 -42.90 16.40
C LEU A 439 14.76 -42.83 14.93
N GLU A 440 14.94 -41.63 14.37
CA GLU A 440 15.38 -41.44 12.99
C GLU A 440 16.80 -41.97 12.78
N THR A 441 17.70 -41.70 13.72
CA THR A 441 19.07 -42.22 13.70
C THR A 441 19.04 -43.74 13.71
N MET A 442 18.30 -44.33 14.66
CA MET A 442 18.19 -45.78 14.79
C MET A 442 17.56 -46.45 13.56
N ALA A 443 16.53 -45.84 12.96
CA ALA A 443 15.89 -46.33 11.75
C ALA A 443 16.87 -46.33 10.57
N ASN A 444 17.57 -45.22 10.36
CA ASN A 444 18.57 -45.10 9.30
C ASN A 444 19.72 -46.10 9.46
N GLU A 445 20.21 -46.30 10.69
CA GLU A 445 21.26 -47.27 10.98
C GLU A 445 20.77 -48.71 10.81
N SER A 446 19.54 -49.02 11.23
CA SER A 446 18.91 -50.33 10.99
C SER A 446 18.80 -50.64 9.50
N ALA A 447 18.45 -49.64 8.67
CA ALA A 447 18.43 -49.76 7.23
C ALA A 447 19.84 -50.01 6.64
N LYS A 448 20.88 -49.35 7.17
CA LYS A 448 22.27 -49.62 6.78
C LYS A 448 22.72 -51.04 7.15
N ILE A 449 22.35 -51.54 8.33
CA ILE A 449 22.61 -52.94 8.71
C ILE A 449 21.94 -53.88 7.70
N LYS A 450 20.70 -53.59 7.28
CA LYS A 450 19.99 -54.36 6.25
C LYS A 450 20.70 -54.40 4.92
N GLN A 451 21.23 -53.27 4.48
CA GLN A 451 22.03 -53.22 3.27
C GLN A 451 23.31 -54.06 3.42
N LEU A 452 24.03 -53.90 4.54
CA LEU A 452 25.26 -54.65 4.83
C LEU A 452 25.00 -56.16 4.87
N ASP A 453 23.88 -56.61 5.43
CA ASP A 453 23.52 -58.03 5.46
C ASP A 453 23.38 -58.62 4.05
N GLY A 454 22.77 -57.86 3.12
CA GLY A 454 22.71 -58.21 1.71
C GLY A 454 24.10 -58.32 1.06
N GLU A 455 24.99 -57.38 1.34
CA GLU A 455 26.38 -57.39 0.85
C GLU A 455 27.18 -58.58 1.41
N LEU A 456 27.00 -58.91 2.70
CA LEU A 456 27.65 -60.03 3.38
C LEU A 456 27.15 -61.40 2.90
N ASN A 457 25.87 -61.52 2.56
CA ASN A 457 25.35 -62.75 1.97
C ASN A 457 26.01 -63.05 0.61
N ASN A 458 26.24 -62.02 -0.21
CA ASN A 458 26.99 -62.16 -1.47
C ASN A 458 28.46 -62.48 -1.22
N SER A 459 29.05 -61.92 -0.18
CA SER A 459 30.46 -62.14 0.11
C SER A 459 30.78 -63.57 0.52
N SER A 460 29.86 -64.26 1.18
CA SER A 460 30.01 -65.70 1.47
C SER A 460 30.20 -66.52 0.19
N GLN A 461 29.43 -66.23 -0.86
CA GLN A 461 29.54 -66.92 -2.16
C GLN A 461 30.90 -66.65 -2.82
N ILE A 462 31.40 -65.42 -2.69
CA ILE A 462 32.71 -65.01 -3.19
C ILE A 462 33.82 -65.77 -2.45
N MET A 463 33.71 -65.91 -1.12
CA MET A 463 34.67 -66.68 -0.32
C MET A 463 34.72 -68.16 -0.72
N ASP A 464 33.58 -68.76 -1.05
CA ASP A 464 33.50 -70.13 -1.57
C ASP A 464 34.19 -70.28 -2.95
N LEU A 465 34.04 -69.29 -3.83
CA LEU A 465 34.76 -69.26 -5.12
C LEU A 465 36.28 -69.24 -4.90
N TYR A 466 36.75 -68.39 -3.98
CA TYR A 466 38.18 -68.27 -3.66
C TYR A 466 38.75 -69.53 -3.02
N LYS A 467 37.98 -70.20 -2.16
CA LYS A 467 38.34 -71.51 -1.60
C LYS A 467 38.69 -72.53 -2.68
N ASN A 468 37.87 -72.57 -3.74
CA ASN A 468 37.99 -73.58 -4.79
C ASN A 468 39.00 -73.20 -5.88
N THR A 469 39.26 -71.90 -6.08
CA THR A 469 40.07 -71.40 -7.21
C THR A 469 41.49 -70.96 -6.78
N TYR A 470 41.64 -70.40 -5.58
CA TYR A 470 42.92 -69.86 -5.08
C TYR A 470 43.12 -70.15 -3.58
N ILE A 471 43.44 -71.41 -3.28
CA ILE A 471 43.76 -71.93 -1.94
C ILE A 471 44.75 -71.04 -1.13
N PRO A 472 45.81 -70.45 -1.72
CA PRO A 472 46.72 -69.52 -1.02
C PRO A 472 46.05 -68.30 -0.38
N ILE A 473 45.17 -67.62 -1.11
CA ILE A 473 44.46 -66.42 -0.63
C ILE A 473 43.49 -66.82 0.48
N TYR A 474 42.74 -67.89 0.23
CA TYR A 474 41.77 -68.43 1.17
C TYR A 474 42.43 -68.80 2.52
N THR A 475 43.55 -69.51 2.50
CA THR A 475 44.23 -70.01 3.72
C THR A 475 44.67 -68.89 4.68
N ASN A 476 45.06 -67.72 4.15
CA ASN A 476 45.56 -66.62 4.98
C ASN A 476 44.46 -65.67 5.45
N LEU A 477 43.45 -65.39 4.61
CA LEU A 477 42.44 -64.37 4.89
C LEU A 477 41.12 -64.94 5.41
N ALA A 478 40.80 -66.22 5.14
CA ALA A 478 39.58 -66.85 5.65
C ALA A 478 39.49 -66.84 7.18
N PRO A 479 40.54 -67.15 7.97
CA PRO A 479 40.44 -67.11 9.43
C PRO A 479 40.13 -65.71 9.99
N LEU A 480 40.65 -64.66 9.34
CA LEU A 480 40.39 -63.27 9.70
C LEU A 480 38.97 -62.86 9.33
N TYR A 481 38.51 -63.26 8.15
CA TYR A 481 37.13 -63.06 7.70
C TYR A 481 36.12 -63.75 8.63
N ASP A 482 36.35 -65.02 8.96
CA ASP A 482 35.47 -65.82 9.84
C ASP A 482 35.42 -65.22 11.25
N ALA A 483 36.57 -64.76 11.78
CA ALA A 483 36.63 -64.06 13.05
C ALA A 483 35.82 -62.75 13.02
N ALA A 484 35.91 -61.99 11.94
CA ALA A 484 35.16 -60.74 11.76
C ALA A 484 33.64 -60.99 11.62
N ILE A 485 33.22 -62.00 10.85
CA ILE A 485 31.81 -62.43 10.73
C ILE A 485 31.26 -62.89 12.08
N LYS A 486 32.03 -63.68 12.85
CA LYS A 486 31.63 -64.11 14.19
C LYS A 486 31.44 -62.92 15.12
N LYS A 487 32.31 -61.91 15.03
CA LYS A 487 32.19 -60.66 15.80
C LYS A 487 30.94 -59.90 15.38
N PHE A 488 30.72 -59.69 14.08
CA PHE A 488 29.50 -59.10 13.53
C PHE A 488 28.25 -59.81 14.04
N ASN A 489 28.13 -61.13 13.91
CA ASN A 489 26.98 -61.91 14.39
C ASN A 489 26.82 -61.85 15.93
N GLY A 490 27.91 -61.59 16.65
CA GLY A 490 27.94 -61.44 18.10
C GLY A 490 27.57 -60.06 18.64
N SER A 491 27.65 -58.99 17.84
CA SER A 491 27.48 -57.61 18.30
C SER A 491 26.09 -57.39 18.94
N MET A 492 26.06 -56.61 20.03
CA MET A 492 24.90 -56.44 20.90
C MET A 492 24.18 -55.09 20.72
N ASP A 493 24.78 -54.17 19.97
CA ASP A 493 24.24 -52.85 19.64
C ASP A 493 24.52 -52.50 18.17
N ILE A 494 23.76 -51.54 17.64
CA ILE A 494 23.77 -51.11 16.23
C ILE A 494 25.14 -50.53 15.82
N SER A 495 25.73 -49.70 16.67
CA SER A 495 27.01 -49.03 16.37
C SER A 495 28.14 -50.04 16.23
N ALA A 496 28.25 -50.98 17.17
CA ALA A 496 29.19 -52.08 17.11
C ALA A 496 28.94 -52.98 15.89
N LYS A 497 27.68 -53.28 15.59
CA LYS A 497 27.30 -54.10 14.43
C LYS A 497 27.76 -53.47 13.11
N LEU A 498 27.54 -52.16 12.94
CA LEU A 498 28.00 -51.42 11.77
C LEU A 498 29.53 -51.40 11.66
N ALA A 499 30.24 -51.15 12.77
CA ALA A 499 31.70 -51.13 12.79
C ALA A 499 32.31 -52.50 12.46
N ASP A 500 31.73 -53.57 13.01
CA ASP A 500 32.15 -54.94 12.74
C ASP A 500 31.84 -55.33 11.28
N GLY A 501 30.69 -54.92 10.74
CA GLY A 501 30.34 -55.13 9.34
C GLY A 501 31.29 -54.40 8.38
N ALA A 502 31.63 -53.15 8.67
CA ALA A 502 32.63 -52.41 7.91
C ALA A 502 34.01 -53.09 7.94
N SER A 503 34.38 -53.70 9.07
CA SER A 503 35.61 -54.49 9.19
C SER A 503 35.58 -55.70 8.26
N VAL A 504 34.46 -56.43 8.21
CA VAL A 504 34.27 -57.56 7.29
C VAL A 504 34.41 -57.11 5.82
N MET A 505 33.74 -56.02 5.45
CA MET A 505 33.83 -55.45 4.09
C MET A 505 35.26 -55.02 3.73
N GLY A 506 36.03 -54.50 4.70
CA GLY A 506 37.44 -54.18 4.52
C GLY A 506 38.28 -55.42 4.17
N TYR A 507 38.07 -56.54 4.85
CA TYR A 507 38.75 -57.80 4.53
C TYR A 507 38.36 -58.32 3.15
N LEU A 508 37.07 -58.29 2.79
CA LEU A 508 36.60 -58.72 1.47
C LEU A 508 37.22 -57.92 0.34
N LYS A 509 37.26 -56.59 0.48
CA LYS A 509 37.90 -55.72 -0.50
C LYS A 509 39.38 -56.05 -0.68
N LYS A 510 40.09 -56.38 0.41
CA LYS A 510 41.48 -56.82 0.33
C LYS A 510 41.62 -58.15 -0.44
N ILE A 511 40.75 -59.12 -0.15
CA ILE A 511 40.73 -60.41 -0.85
C ILE A 511 40.48 -60.20 -2.35
N GLU A 512 39.53 -59.34 -2.72
CA GLU A 512 39.23 -59.02 -4.11
C GLU A 512 40.43 -58.40 -4.84
N VAL A 513 41.12 -57.43 -4.22
CA VAL A 513 42.33 -56.80 -4.79
C VAL A 513 43.46 -57.82 -4.96
N ASP A 514 43.69 -58.66 -3.94
CA ASP A 514 44.71 -59.70 -3.98
C ASP A 514 44.41 -60.72 -5.10
N PHE A 515 43.16 -61.13 -5.26
CA PHE A 515 42.72 -62.02 -6.32
C PHE A 515 42.92 -61.41 -7.70
N GLN A 516 42.46 -60.17 -7.93
CA GLN A 516 42.65 -59.48 -9.21
C GLN A 516 44.14 -59.37 -9.56
N SER A 517 44.98 -59.05 -8.58
CA SER A 517 46.43 -58.95 -8.76
C SER A 517 47.05 -60.29 -9.18
N ILE A 518 46.67 -61.39 -8.53
CA ILE A 518 47.16 -62.72 -8.88
C ILE A 518 46.65 -63.15 -10.26
N ASN A 519 45.37 -62.96 -10.55
CA ASN A 519 44.79 -63.35 -11.84
C ASN A 519 45.44 -62.60 -13.00
N ASN A 520 45.66 -61.29 -12.86
CA ASN A 520 46.39 -60.49 -13.85
C ASN A 520 47.80 -61.02 -14.08
N GLN A 521 48.49 -61.42 -13.01
CA GLN A 521 49.82 -61.97 -13.10
C GLN A 521 49.83 -63.36 -13.77
N VAL A 522 48.86 -64.23 -13.45
CA VAL A 522 48.70 -65.55 -14.12
C VAL A 522 48.50 -65.37 -15.62
N VAL A 523 47.64 -64.43 -16.03
CA VAL A 523 47.41 -64.09 -17.44
C VAL A 523 48.71 -63.56 -18.08
N ALA A 524 49.43 -62.68 -17.40
CA ALA A 524 50.70 -62.14 -17.90
C ALA A 524 51.77 -63.24 -18.10
N ILE A 525 51.93 -64.14 -17.13
CA ILE A 525 52.84 -65.30 -17.22
C ILE A 525 52.46 -66.17 -18.42
N LYS A 526 51.17 -66.51 -18.56
CA LYS A 526 50.68 -67.34 -19.66
C LYS A 526 50.97 -66.71 -21.03
N ASN A 527 50.71 -65.41 -21.17
CA ASN A 527 50.98 -64.68 -22.40
C ASN A 527 52.49 -64.63 -22.71
N LYS A 528 53.33 -64.38 -21.70
CA LYS A 528 54.79 -64.36 -21.84
C LYS A 528 55.37 -65.72 -22.22
N LYS A 529 54.85 -66.79 -21.64
CA LYS A 529 55.24 -68.17 -22.01
C LYS A 529 54.90 -68.47 -23.47
N LEU A 530 53.69 -68.10 -23.91
CA LEU A 530 53.27 -68.24 -25.30
C LEU A 530 54.15 -67.41 -26.25
N GLU A 531 54.50 -66.18 -25.85
CA GLU A 531 55.42 -65.31 -26.60
C GLU A 531 56.80 -65.96 -26.77
N PHE A 532 57.35 -66.53 -25.70
CA PHE A 532 58.61 -67.28 -25.72
C PHE A 532 58.55 -68.51 -26.63
N GLU A 533 57.50 -69.33 -26.52
CA GLU A 533 57.32 -70.51 -27.37
C GLU A 533 57.29 -70.13 -28.85
N ASN A 534 56.50 -69.12 -29.22
CA ASN A 534 56.41 -68.64 -30.59
C ASN A 534 57.73 -68.03 -31.10
N ALA A 535 58.53 -67.43 -30.20
CA ALA A 535 59.80 -66.80 -30.57
C ALA A 535 60.89 -67.82 -30.94
N PHE A 536 60.95 -68.96 -30.25
CA PHE A 536 62.11 -69.86 -30.31
C PHE A 536 61.83 -71.27 -30.82
N LYS A 537 60.56 -71.71 -30.89
CA LYS A 537 60.21 -73.09 -31.28
C LYS A 537 60.76 -73.51 -32.64
N GLU A 538 60.79 -72.58 -33.59
CA GLU A 538 61.30 -72.81 -34.96
C GLU A 538 62.72 -72.25 -35.18
N ASP A 539 63.35 -71.67 -34.14
CA ASP A 539 64.70 -71.09 -34.20
C ASP A 539 65.77 -72.19 -34.02
N LYS A 540 66.33 -72.63 -35.16
CA LYS A 540 67.35 -73.70 -35.17
C LYS A 540 68.71 -73.24 -34.65
N GLU A 541 69.03 -71.96 -34.76
CA GLU A 541 70.32 -71.40 -34.34
C GLU A 541 70.40 -71.34 -32.81
N ASN A 542 69.28 -71.04 -32.15
CA ASN A 542 69.17 -70.93 -30.69
C ASN A 542 68.50 -72.15 -30.04
N LYS A 543 68.63 -73.35 -30.64
CA LYS A 543 67.95 -74.58 -30.18
C LYS A 543 68.24 -74.92 -28.72
N TYR A 544 69.47 -74.75 -28.22
CA TYR A 544 69.80 -75.07 -26.84
C TYR A 544 69.34 -73.97 -25.87
N ILE A 545 69.27 -72.71 -26.32
CA ILE A 545 68.57 -71.65 -25.56
C ILE A 545 67.11 -72.03 -25.36
N TYR A 546 66.37 -72.36 -26.42
CA TYR A 546 64.96 -72.80 -26.32
C TYR A 546 64.79 -73.95 -25.33
N LYS A 547 65.62 -74.99 -25.45
CA LYS A 547 65.53 -76.20 -24.62
C LYS A 547 65.85 -75.93 -23.14
N ARG A 548 66.89 -75.14 -22.84
CA ARG A 548 67.30 -74.87 -21.45
C ARG A 548 66.44 -73.80 -20.79
N ALA A 549 66.07 -72.74 -21.51
CA ALA A 549 65.11 -71.74 -21.07
C ALA A 549 63.73 -72.36 -20.82
N GLY A 550 63.26 -73.27 -21.69
CA GLY A 550 62.00 -74.00 -21.49
C GLY A 550 61.98 -74.81 -20.18
N ARG A 551 63.08 -75.52 -19.85
CA ARG A 551 63.22 -76.21 -18.55
C ARG A 551 63.18 -75.24 -17.38
N LEU A 552 63.87 -74.10 -17.47
CA LEU A 552 63.82 -73.07 -16.43
C LEU A 552 62.42 -72.47 -16.28
N ILE A 553 61.66 -72.30 -17.38
CA ILE A 553 60.26 -71.86 -17.34
C ILE A 553 59.38 -72.86 -16.59
N GLU A 554 59.49 -74.16 -16.87
CA GLU A 554 58.75 -75.21 -16.13
C GLU A 554 59.06 -75.16 -14.64
N VAL A 555 60.34 -75.02 -14.29
CA VAL A 555 60.82 -74.94 -12.91
C VAL A 555 60.27 -73.70 -12.19
N TYR A 556 60.27 -72.53 -12.83
CA TYR A 556 59.68 -71.31 -12.25
C TYR A 556 58.15 -71.37 -12.19
N GLU A 557 57.49 -72.03 -13.14
CA GLU A 557 56.04 -72.25 -13.13
C GLU A 557 55.61 -73.12 -11.94
N GLU A 558 56.35 -74.19 -11.67
CA GLU A 558 56.15 -75.03 -10.49
C GLU A 558 56.40 -74.24 -9.19
N ALA A 559 57.53 -73.52 -9.11
CA ALA A 559 57.84 -72.69 -7.94
C ALA A 559 56.79 -71.61 -7.68
N TYR A 560 56.24 -70.99 -8.73
CA TYR A 560 55.13 -70.05 -8.65
C TYR A 560 53.84 -70.73 -8.18
N GLY A 561 53.53 -71.92 -8.71
CA GLY A 561 52.40 -72.75 -8.32
C GLY A 561 52.39 -73.08 -6.83
N LEU A 562 53.56 -73.45 -6.29
CA LEU A 562 53.74 -73.83 -4.89
C LEU A 562 53.66 -72.68 -3.87
N GLN A 563 53.77 -71.41 -4.29
CA GLN A 563 53.69 -70.29 -3.34
C GLN A 563 52.28 -70.12 -2.75
N GLN A 564 52.19 -70.26 -1.42
CA GLN A 564 50.96 -70.16 -0.63
C GLN A 564 50.74 -68.77 0.02
N ILE A 565 51.76 -67.92 0.04
CA ILE A 565 51.66 -66.57 0.63
C ILE A 565 51.47 -65.58 -0.51
N THR A 566 50.36 -64.81 -0.50
CA THR A 566 49.99 -63.87 -1.57
C THR A 566 51.13 -62.93 -1.96
N THR A 567 51.74 -62.24 -0.99
CA THR A 567 52.83 -61.29 -1.25
C THR A 567 54.04 -61.96 -1.88
N ARG A 568 54.37 -63.18 -1.42
CA ARG A 568 55.48 -63.97 -1.97
C ARG A 568 55.15 -64.50 -3.37
N LYS A 569 53.93 -65.00 -3.60
CA LYS A 569 53.46 -65.44 -4.92
C LYS A 569 53.54 -64.31 -5.94
N LEU A 570 53.04 -63.12 -5.59
CA LEU A 570 53.16 -61.93 -6.42
C LEU A 570 54.61 -61.54 -6.70
N SER A 571 55.52 -61.66 -5.73
CA SER A 571 56.96 -61.43 -5.96
C SER A 571 57.54 -62.45 -6.94
N VAL A 572 57.34 -63.74 -6.69
CA VAL A 572 57.85 -64.84 -7.54
C VAL A 572 57.31 -64.73 -8.96
N GLY A 573 56.05 -64.36 -9.14
CA GLY A 573 55.49 -64.17 -10.48
C GLY A 573 56.08 -62.98 -11.24
N LYS A 574 56.47 -61.90 -10.55
CA LYS A 574 57.18 -60.77 -11.19
C LYS A 574 58.57 -61.21 -11.65
N GLU A 575 59.26 -61.97 -10.83
CA GLU A 575 60.57 -62.54 -11.17
C GLU A 575 60.47 -63.55 -12.31
N PHE A 576 59.42 -64.37 -12.33
CA PHE A 576 59.17 -65.32 -13.41
C PHE A 576 58.95 -64.58 -14.74
N ILE A 577 58.10 -63.55 -14.76
CA ILE A 577 57.90 -62.71 -15.96
C ILE A 577 59.24 -62.09 -16.41
N ALA A 578 60.00 -61.50 -15.50
CA ALA A 578 61.29 -60.88 -15.82
C ALA A 578 62.32 -61.88 -16.37
N MET A 579 62.30 -63.13 -15.90
CA MET A 579 63.13 -64.20 -16.43
C MET A 579 62.71 -64.59 -17.85
N ILE A 580 61.41 -64.69 -18.15
CA ILE A 580 60.95 -64.93 -19.53
C ILE A 580 61.36 -63.77 -20.44
N ASP A 581 61.26 -62.53 -19.97
CA ASP A 581 61.70 -61.34 -20.70
C ASP A 581 63.21 -61.36 -21.00
N LEU A 582 64.03 -61.82 -20.04
CA LEU A 582 65.47 -62.04 -20.27
C LEU A 582 65.69 -63.03 -21.42
N PHE A 583 64.95 -64.14 -21.44
CA PHE A 583 65.07 -65.14 -22.50
C PHE A 583 64.63 -64.60 -23.87
N LEU A 584 63.50 -63.89 -23.92
CA LEU A 584 63.03 -63.20 -25.11
C LEU A 584 64.08 -62.21 -25.65
N GLY A 585 64.92 -61.64 -24.79
CA GLY A 585 66.02 -60.76 -25.16
C GLY A 585 67.11 -61.40 -26.03
N TYR A 586 67.20 -62.73 -26.13
CA TYR A 586 68.14 -63.42 -27.01
C TYR A 586 67.61 -63.64 -28.44
N LYS A 587 66.32 -63.38 -28.67
CA LYS A 587 65.67 -63.59 -29.97
C LYS A 587 66.35 -62.74 -31.05
N GLY A 588 66.67 -63.36 -32.18
CA GLY A 588 67.23 -62.67 -33.35
C GLY A 588 68.66 -62.14 -33.17
N LYS A 589 69.37 -62.59 -32.13
CA LYS A 589 70.79 -62.29 -31.91
C LYS A 589 71.65 -63.51 -32.24
N ASP A 590 72.91 -63.27 -32.60
CA ASP A 590 73.92 -64.32 -32.65
C ASP A 590 74.33 -64.68 -31.21
N ASN A 591 73.92 -65.88 -30.78
CA ASN A 591 74.21 -66.39 -29.44
C ASN A 591 75.06 -67.67 -29.49
N PHE A 592 75.87 -67.86 -30.55
CA PHE A 592 76.61 -69.10 -30.78
C PHE A 592 77.38 -69.60 -29.55
N GLU A 593 78.16 -68.74 -28.89
CA GLU A 593 78.94 -69.12 -27.69
C GLU A 593 78.07 -69.57 -26.52
N LEU A 594 76.95 -68.87 -26.27
CA LEU A 594 76.02 -69.21 -25.20
C LEU A 594 75.30 -70.52 -25.52
N ASN A 595 74.89 -70.71 -26.78
CA ASN A 595 74.17 -71.89 -27.24
C ASN A 595 75.05 -73.15 -27.18
N GLU A 596 76.34 -73.07 -27.52
CA GLU A 596 77.28 -74.17 -27.33
C GLU A 596 77.54 -74.46 -25.83
N LYS A 597 77.71 -73.44 -24.98
CA LYS A 597 77.83 -73.64 -23.52
C LYS A 597 76.62 -74.36 -22.92
N LEU A 598 75.41 -74.03 -23.36
CA LEU A 598 74.16 -74.62 -22.87
C LEU A 598 73.95 -76.09 -23.29
N LYS A 599 74.73 -76.60 -24.25
CA LYS A 599 74.63 -77.97 -24.77
C LYS A 599 74.97 -79.00 -23.70
N GLU A 600 76.03 -78.74 -22.94
CA GLU A 600 76.59 -79.67 -21.95
C GLU A 600 75.95 -79.53 -20.56
N MET A 601 75.22 -78.44 -20.31
CA MET A 601 74.60 -78.18 -19.01
C MET A 601 73.46 -79.14 -18.70
N VAL A 602 73.42 -79.66 -17.48
CA VAL A 602 72.43 -80.66 -17.07
C VAL A 602 71.61 -80.19 -15.87
N THR A 603 72.21 -79.38 -15.00
CA THR A 603 71.58 -78.89 -13.77
C THR A 603 70.93 -77.52 -13.95
N THR A 604 69.91 -77.25 -13.14
CA THR A 604 69.22 -75.94 -13.10
C THR A 604 70.19 -74.80 -12.76
N GLN A 605 71.20 -75.06 -11.91
CA GLN A 605 72.16 -74.05 -11.49
C GLN A 605 73.12 -73.67 -12.63
N GLU A 606 73.67 -74.65 -13.33
CA GLU A 606 74.53 -74.39 -14.50
C GLU A 606 73.79 -73.55 -15.56
N MET A 607 72.51 -73.87 -15.82
CA MET A 607 71.69 -73.11 -16.77
C MET A 607 71.49 -71.66 -16.31
N LYS A 608 71.18 -71.43 -15.03
CA LYS A 608 71.04 -70.09 -14.46
C LYS A 608 72.32 -69.27 -14.57
N ASP A 609 73.46 -69.88 -14.26
CA ASP A 609 74.77 -69.23 -14.33
C ASP A 609 75.10 -68.82 -15.78
N ALA A 610 74.79 -69.67 -16.76
CA ALA A 610 74.94 -69.35 -18.19
C ALA A 610 74.09 -68.15 -18.62
N PHE A 611 72.84 -68.08 -18.16
CA PHE A 611 71.94 -66.97 -18.46
C PHE A 611 72.18 -65.73 -17.59
N GLY A 612 73.12 -65.78 -16.64
CA GLY A 612 73.42 -64.67 -15.73
C GLY A 612 72.30 -64.38 -14.72
N ILE A 613 71.47 -65.37 -14.40
CA ILE A 613 70.35 -65.24 -13.45
C ILE A 613 70.92 -65.29 -12.02
N LYS A 614 71.04 -64.13 -11.38
CA LYS A 614 71.67 -64.00 -10.04
C LYS A 614 70.76 -64.30 -8.84
N ASN A 615 69.46 -64.53 -9.01
CA ASN A 615 68.54 -64.52 -7.87
C ASN A 615 68.46 -65.90 -7.15
N PRO A 616 68.72 -65.97 -5.83
CA PRO A 616 68.69 -67.20 -5.05
C PRO A 616 67.33 -67.33 -4.36
N TYR A 617 66.29 -67.76 -5.08
CA TYR A 617 65.16 -68.36 -4.37
C TYR A 617 65.40 -69.86 -4.24
N PRO A 618 65.25 -70.43 -3.03
CA PRO A 618 65.30 -71.87 -2.87
C PRO A 618 64.10 -72.42 -3.62
N PHE A 619 64.38 -73.04 -4.75
CA PHE A 619 63.52 -74.08 -5.27
C PHE A 619 63.44 -75.14 -4.16
N PRO A 620 62.26 -75.72 -3.88
CA PRO A 620 62.26 -76.97 -3.14
C PRO A 620 63.19 -77.92 -3.89
N GLU A 621 64.18 -78.46 -3.19
CA GLU A 621 65.06 -79.51 -3.74
C GLU A 621 64.27 -80.74 -4.20
#